data_AF-A0A7S0V1D7-F1
#
_entry.id   AF-A0A7S0V1D7-F1
#
_cell.length_a   1.000
_cell.length_b   1.000
_cell.length_c   1.000
_cell.angle_alpha   90.00
_cell.angle_beta   90.00
_cell.angle_gamma   90.00
#
_symmetry.space_group_name_H-M   'P 1'
#
loop_
_entity.id
_entity.type
_entity.pdbx_description
1 polymer ?
#
loop_
_entity_poly.entity_id
_entity_poly.type
_entity_poly.pdbx_seq_one_letter_code
_entity_poly.pdbx_strand_id
1 'polypeptide(L)'
;GGGRNFIPPRFLRHFQLLFLTEVDEKGKKAIFSALTNWWFSRAKYANPQLVNLAAPLVNAAVELHAVVVHALLPTPAKTHYVFNLRDLGRVFQGMAMVGAALDEDTKRLQRLWIHETMRVYGDRLIDDSDREWLGGAGDGGL
;
A
#
# COMPACT_ATOMS: atom_id res chain seq x y z
N GLY A 1 9.42 22.84 -7.39
CA GLY A 1 8.05 23.23 -7.75
C GLY A 1 7.06 22.69 -6.73
N GLY A 2 5.92 23.34 -6.53
CA GLY A 2 4.86 22.89 -5.61
C GLY A 2 4.90 23.46 -4.19
N GLY A 3 5.32 24.72 -3.98
CA GLY A 3 5.30 25.35 -2.65
C GLY A 3 6.38 24.88 -1.66
N ARG A 4 7.35 24.07 -2.12
CA ARG A 4 8.48 23.64 -1.31
C ARG A 4 9.45 24.80 -1.06
N ASN A 5 9.76 25.07 0.20
CA ASN A 5 10.73 26.09 0.59
C ASN A 5 12.11 25.74 0.03
N PHE A 6 12.74 26.70 -0.64
CA PHE A 6 14.09 26.55 -1.14
C PHE A 6 15.08 26.61 0.03
N ILE A 7 15.93 25.59 0.16
CA ILE A 7 16.98 25.57 1.19
C ILE A 7 18.19 26.33 0.63
N PRO A 8 18.73 27.34 1.36
CA PRO A 8 19.86 28.13 0.87
C PRO A 8 21.10 27.29 0.57
N PRO A 9 21.82 27.52 -0.55
CA PRO A 9 23.05 26.80 -0.89
C PRO A 9 24.13 26.89 0.19
N ARG A 10 24.18 28.02 0.91
CA ARG A 10 25.10 28.23 2.05
C ARG A 10 24.88 27.25 3.19
N PHE A 11 23.65 26.79 3.39
CA PHE A 11 23.33 25.76 4.37
C PHE A 11 23.67 24.38 3.83
N LEU A 12 23.31 24.11 2.56
CA LEU A 12 23.54 22.81 1.91
C LEU A 12 25.01 22.42 1.81
N ARG A 13 25.96 23.38 1.72
CA ARG A 13 27.40 23.09 1.64
C ARG A 13 27.95 22.32 2.85
N HIS A 14 27.23 22.30 3.97
CA HIS A 14 27.63 21.62 5.21
C HIS A 14 27.10 20.17 5.27
N PHE A 15 26.34 19.72 4.27
CA PHE A 15 25.71 18.40 4.25
C PHE A 15 26.01 17.68 2.93
N GLN A 16 26.11 16.36 3.00
CA GLN A 16 26.05 15.52 1.80
C GLN A 16 24.59 15.30 1.43
N LEU A 17 24.21 15.63 0.20
CA LEU A 17 22.85 15.41 -0.30
C LEU A 17 22.74 14.03 -0.93
N LEU A 18 21.81 13.23 -0.40
CA LEU A 18 21.41 11.94 -0.96
C LEU A 18 19.99 12.06 -1.50
N PHE A 19 19.82 11.82 -2.80
CA PHE A 19 18.52 11.81 -3.46
C PHE A 19 18.07 10.38 -3.62
N LEU A 20 16.98 10.03 -2.93
CA LEU A 20 16.35 8.72 -3.06
C LEU A 20 15.26 8.82 -4.10
N THR A 21 15.41 8.07 -5.20
CA THR A 21 14.36 7.91 -6.19
C THR A 21 13.28 6.98 -5.68
N GLU A 22 12.12 7.00 -6.33
CA GLU A 22 11.07 6.05 -6.02
C GLU A 22 11.56 4.61 -6.28
N VAL A 23 11.14 3.69 -5.41
CA VAL A 23 11.42 2.26 -5.57
C VAL A 23 10.61 1.75 -6.76
N ASP A 24 11.24 0.99 -7.64
CA ASP A 24 10.56 0.37 -8.79
C ASP A 24 9.58 -0.73 -8.34
N GLU A 25 8.69 -1.14 -9.23
CA GLU A 25 7.68 -2.16 -8.93
C GLU A 25 8.31 -3.48 -8.44
N LYS A 26 9.42 -3.89 -9.07
CA LYS A 26 10.18 -5.08 -8.68
C LYS A 26 10.73 -4.95 -7.26
N GLY A 27 11.27 -3.80 -6.90
CA GLY A 27 11.73 -3.49 -5.55
C GLY A 27 10.59 -3.49 -4.54
N LYS A 28 9.44 -2.89 -4.86
CA LYS A 28 8.23 -2.93 -4.01
C LYS A 28 7.81 -4.38 -3.76
N LYS A 29 7.67 -5.19 -4.81
CA LYS A 29 7.34 -6.63 -4.70
C LYS A 29 8.35 -7.39 -3.86
N ALA A 30 9.65 -7.14 -4.02
CA ALA A 30 10.68 -7.81 -3.23
C ALA A 30 10.58 -7.49 -1.73
N ILE A 31 10.43 -6.20 -1.38
CA ILE A 31 10.29 -5.73 0.00
C ILE A 31 9.06 -6.38 0.67
N PHE A 32 7.91 -6.28 0.01
CA PHE A 32 6.66 -6.77 0.58
C PHE A 32 6.53 -8.30 0.55
N SER A 33 7.20 -9.00 -0.38
CA SER A 33 7.31 -10.46 -0.33
C SER A 33 8.12 -10.92 0.87
N ALA A 34 9.27 -10.29 1.13
CA ALA A 34 10.09 -10.61 2.30
C ALA A 34 9.31 -10.38 3.61
N LEU A 35 8.60 -9.25 3.71
CA LEU A 35 7.76 -8.94 4.86
C LEU A 35 6.63 -9.98 5.00
N THR A 36 5.94 -10.31 3.90
CA THR A 36 4.82 -11.25 3.89
C THR A 36 5.24 -12.65 4.34
N ASN A 37 6.31 -13.17 3.76
CA ASN A 37 6.86 -14.47 4.13
C ASN A 37 7.32 -14.51 5.60
N TRP A 38 7.92 -13.42 6.09
CA TRP A 38 8.33 -13.31 7.48
C TRP A 38 7.15 -13.41 8.45
N TRP A 39 6.06 -12.69 8.21
CA TRP A 39 4.93 -12.72 9.16
C TRP A 39 4.09 -14.01 9.03
N PHE A 40 3.97 -14.58 7.83
CA PHE A 40 3.36 -15.90 7.63
C PHE A 40 4.10 -16.98 8.42
N SER A 41 5.44 -16.99 8.32
CA SER A 41 6.30 -17.91 9.07
C SER A 41 6.17 -17.69 10.59
N ARG A 42 6.18 -16.42 11.04
CA ARG A 42 6.00 -16.07 12.45
C ARG A 42 4.64 -16.50 13.00
N ALA A 43 3.58 -16.39 12.19
CA ALA A 43 2.23 -16.83 12.54
C ALA A 43 2.07 -18.36 12.48
N LYS A 44 3.08 -19.09 11.98
CA LYS A 44 3.13 -20.55 11.83
C LYS A 44 2.01 -21.11 10.96
N TYR A 45 1.58 -20.36 9.96
CA TYR A 45 0.56 -20.85 9.03
C TYR A 45 1.04 -22.10 8.29
N ALA A 46 0.31 -23.20 8.42
CA ALA A 46 0.65 -24.48 7.81
C ALA A 46 -0.23 -24.82 6.59
N ASN A 47 -1.42 -24.21 6.48
CA ASN A 47 -2.36 -24.38 5.38
C ASN A 47 -1.71 -24.01 4.03
N PRO A 48 -1.46 -24.98 3.13
CA PRO A 48 -0.81 -24.72 1.85
C PRO A 48 -1.60 -23.75 0.96
N GLN A 49 -2.93 -23.83 0.99
CA GLN A 49 -3.79 -22.94 0.23
C GLN A 49 -3.63 -21.48 0.68
N LEU A 50 -3.42 -21.25 1.98
CA LEU A 50 -3.15 -19.92 2.49
C LEU A 50 -1.74 -19.44 2.17
N VAL A 51 -0.72 -20.27 2.40
CA VAL A 51 0.68 -19.93 2.12
C VAL A 51 0.88 -19.59 0.64
N ASN A 52 0.22 -20.31 -0.26
CA ASN A 52 0.26 -20.05 -1.70
C ASN A 52 -0.37 -18.71 -2.11
N LEU A 53 -1.18 -18.08 -1.24
CA LEU A 53 -1.73 -16.74 -1.48
C LEU A 53 -0.76 -15.60 -1.17
N ALA A 54 0.39 -15.86 -0.53
CA ALA A 54 1.35 -14.82 -0.17
C ALA A 54 1.85 -14.03 -1.39
N ALA A 55 2.27 -14.71 -2.45
CA ALA A 55 2.75 -14.05 -3.67
C ALA A 55 1.64 -13.33 -4.46
N PRO A 56 0.47 -13.94 -4.72
CA PRO A 56 -0.68 -13.25 -5.31
C PRO A 56 -1.10 -12.01 -4.52
N LEU A 57 -1.13 -12.09 -3.19
CA LEU A 57 -1.46 -10.96 -2.31
C LEU A 57 -0.49 -9.79 -2.51
N VAL A 58 0.81 -10.06 -2.54
CA VAL A 58 1.82 -9.02 -2.77
C VAL A 58 1.69 -8.39 -4.15
N ASN A 59 1.46 -9.21 -5.18
CA ASN A 59 1.25 -8.69 -6.52
C ASN A 59 0.02 -7.79 -6.60
N ALA A 60 -1.11 -8.25 -6.08
CA ALA A 60 -2.36 -7.50 -6.08
C ALA A 60 -2.23 -6.18 -5.29
N ALA A 61 -1.57 -6.20 -4.12
CA ALA A 61 -1.38 -5.00 -3.31
C ALA A 61 -0.47 -3.97 -3.99
N VAL A 62 0.61 -4.40 -4.66
CA VAL A 62 1.52 -3.51 -5.39
C VAL A 62 0.83 -2.92 -6.62
N GLU A 63 0.07 -3.74 -7.36
CA GLU A 63 -0.69 -3.31 -8.54
C GLU A 63 -1.78 -2.30 -8.16
N LEU A 64 -2.59 -2.62 -7.15
CA LEU A 64 -3.60 -1.71 -6.63
C LEU A 64 -2.97 -0.38 -6.18
N HIS A 65 -1.84 -0.43 -5.48
CA HIS A 65 -1.15 0.79 -5.07
C HIS A 65 -0.72 1.64 -6.27
N ALA A 66 -0.22 1.02 -7.35
CA ALA A 66 0.14 1.73 -8.57
C ALA A 66 -1.09 2.38 -9.22
N VAL A 67 -2.22 1.66 -9.29
CA VAL A 67 -3.47 2.19 -9.84
C VAL A 67 -4.00 3.36 -9.00
N VAL A 68 -3.99 3.24 -7.67
CA VAL A 68 -4.38 4.32 -6.75
C VAL A 68 -3.51 5.56 -6.93
N VAL A 69 -2.18 5.42 -6.97
CA VAL A 69 -1.26 6.55 -7.14
C VAL A 69 -1.47 7.24 -8.49
N HIS A 70 -1.79 6.47 -9.54
CA HIS A 70 -2.00 7.01 -10.88
C HIS A 70 -3.37 7.67 -11.05
N ALA A 71 -4.44 7.07 -10.51
CA ALA A 71 -5.81 7.54 -10.68
C ALA A 71 -6.19 8.68 -9.73
N LEU A 72 -5.71 8.63 -8.48
CA LEU A 72 -6.10 9.55 -7.41
C LEU A 72 -5.02 10.61 -7.20
N LEU A 73 -4.86 11.47 -8.20
CA LEU A 73 -3.87 12.55 -8.18
C LEU A 73 -4.28 13.71 -7.25
N PRO A 74 -3.32 14.36 -6.58
CA PRO A 74 -3.60 15.53 -5.77
C PRO A 74 -4.04 16.70 -6.66
N THR A 75 -5.24 17.21 -6.41
CA THR A 75 -5.79 18.43 -7.04
C THR A 75 -5.98 19.51 -5.99
N PRO A 76 -6.20 20.79 -6.35
CA PRO A 76 -6.51 21.84 -5.36
C PRO A 76 -7.72 21.52 -4.47
N ALA A 77 -8.70 20.78 -4.98
CA ALA A 77 -9.84 20.30 -4.19
C ALA A 77 -9.52 19.06 -3.34
N LYS A 78 -8.55 18.23 -3.77
CA LYS A 78 -8.16 16.95 -3.16
C LYS A 78 -6.67 16.92 -2.82
N THR A 79 -6.18 17.93 -2.12
CA THR A 79 -4.73 18.09 -1.83
C THR A 79 -4.14 16.99 -0.95
N HIS A 80 -4.99 16.30 -0.20
CA HIS A 80 -4.63 15.21 0.69
C HIS A 80 -4.52 13.84 -0.01
N TYR A 81 -4.81 13.76 -1.33
CA TYR A 81 -4.66 12.56 -2.15
C TYR A 81 -3.18 12.36 -2.52
N VAL A 82 -2.32 12.27 -1.51
CA VAL A 82 -0.89 12.02 -1.66
C VAL A 82 -0.60 10.64 -1.11
N PHE A 83 -0.46 9.68 -2.03
CA PHE A 83 -0.14 8.29 -1.71
C PHE A 83 1.33 8.03 -2.01
N ASN A 84 2.00 7.32 -1.11
CA ASN A 84 3.40 6.92 -1.27
C ASN A 84 3.65 5.52 -0.68
N LEU A 85 4.90 5.06 -0.74
CA LEU A 85 5.28 3.71 -0.29
C LEU A 85 4.90 3.41 1.17
N ARG A 86 4.80 4.43 2.03
CA ARG A 86 4.37 4.26 3.43
C ARG A 86 2.94 3.76 3.53
N ASP A 87 2.07 4.13 2.59
CA ASP A 87 0.68 3.72 2.60
C ASP A 87 0.56 2.23 2.30
N LEU A 88 1.28 1.75 1.28
CA LEU A 88 1.41 0.31 1.04
C LEU A 88 2.00 -0.40 2.28
N GLY A 89 2.99 0.22 2.94
CA GLY A 89 3.52 -0.23 4.22
C GLY A 89 2.47 -0.41 5.31
N ARG A 90 1.52 0.53 5.44
CA ARG A 90 0.44 0.48 6.43
C ARG A 90 -0.56 -0.65 6.15
N VAL A 91 -0.84 -0.96 4.88
CA VAL A 91 -1.69 -2.11 4.51
C VAL A 91 -1.06 -3.39 5.05
N PHE A 92 0.20 -3.66 4.71
CA PHE A 92 0.89 -4.87 5.18
C PHE A 92 1.12 -4.89 6.68
N GLN A 93 1.42 -3.74 7.30
CA GLN A 93 1.53 -3.65 8.75
C GLN A 93 0.20 -4.06 9.42
N GLY A 94 -0.93 -3.55 8.92
CA GLY A 94 -2.25 -3.89 9.42
C GLY A 94 -2.58 -5.37 9.27
N MET A 95 -2.29 -5.94 8.10
CA MET A 95 -2.46 -7.37 7.86
C MET A 95 -1.61 -8.21 8.82
N ALA A 96 -0.35 -7.83 9.05
CA ALA A 96 0.55 -8.57 9.94
C ALA A 96 0.13 -8.55 11.42
N MET A 97 -0.75 -7.63 11.84
CA MET A 97 -1.24 -7.58 13.22
C MET A 97 -2.22 -8.69 13.57
N VAL A 98 -2.86 -9.35 12.58
CA VAL A 98 -3.85 -10.39 12.84
C VAL A 98 -3.24 -11.65 13.49
N GLY A 99 -2.01 -12.01 13.09
CA GLY A 99 -1.30 -13.19 13.57
C GLY A 99 -2.17 -14.46 13.53
N ALA A 100 -2.13 -15.26 14.60
CA ALA A 100 -2.88 -16.51 14.68
C ALA A 100 -4.42 -16.36 14.60
N ALA A 101 -4.97 -15.15 14.83
CA ALA A 101 -6.41 -14.92 14.76
C ALA A 101 -6.99 -15.04 13.34
N LEU A 102 -6.13 -15.08 12.31
CA LEU A 102 -6.55 -15.37 10.94
C LEU A 102 -7.16 -16.77 10.81
N ASP A 103 -6.80 -17.69 11.71
CA ASP A 103 -7.32 -19.07 11.77
C ASP A 103 -7.07 -19.85 10.47
N GLU A 104 -5.97 -19.53 9.80
CA GLU A 104 -5.55 -20.12 8.53
C GLU A 104 -6.62 -20.12 7.40
N ASP A 105 -7.65 -19.27 7.51
CA ASP A 105 -8.74 -19.17 6.54
C ASP A 105 -8.36 -18.20 5.40
N THR A 106 -8.32 -18.74 4.19
CA THR A 106 -8.03 -18.00 2.96
C THR A 106 -9.02 -16.86 2.70
N LYS A 107 -10.31 -17.06 3.03
CA LYS A 107 -11.34 -16.03 2.85
C LYS A 107 -11.18 -14.92 3.88
N ARG A 108 -10.75 -15.24 5.11
CA ARG A 108 -10.41 -14.22 6.11
C ARG A 108 -9.21 -13.39 5.66
N LEU A 109 -8.20 -14.01 5.05
CA LEU A 109 -7.04 -13.29 4.52
C LEU A 109 -7.44 -12.29 3.43
N GLN A 110 -8.29 -12.71 2.49
CA GLN A 110 -8.80 -11.84 1.43
C GLN A 110 -9.62 -10.68 2.00
N ARG A 111 -10.56 -10.95 2.91
CA ARG A 111 -11.35 -9.91 3.57
C ARG A 111 -10.49 -8.94 4.36
N LEU A 112 -9.46 -9.44 5.04
CA LEU A 112 -8.51 -8.62 5.79
C LEU A 112 -7.74 -7.69 4.85
N TRP A 113 -7.27 -8.20 3.70
CA TRP A 113 -6.60 -7.37 2.70
C TRP A 113 -7.52 -6.25 2.18
N ILE A 114 -8.76 -6.58 1.81
CA ILE A 114 -9.76 -5.60 1.36
C ILE A 114 -9.99 -4.55 2.45
N HIS A 115 -10.21 -4.99 3.70
CA HIS A 115 -10.42 -4.10 4.84
C HIS A 115 -9.24 -3.14 5.04
N GLU A 116 -8.01 -3.66 5.06
CA GLU A 116 -6.81 -2.84 5.27
C GLU A 116 -6.57 -1.87 4.12
N THR A 117 -6.81 -2.29 2.88
CA THR A 117 -6.79 -1.43 1.70
C THR A 117 -7.80 -0.28 1.82
N MET A 118 -9.05 -0.59 2.15
CA MET A 118 -10.09 0.42 2.31
C MET A 118 -9.78 1.38 3.47
N ARG A 119 -9.27 0.88 4.60
CA ARG A 119 -8.85 1.74 5.71
C ARG A 119 -7.69 2.67 5.34
N VAL A 120 -6.74 2.20 4.54
CA VAL A 120 -5.55 3.00 4.21
C VAL A 120 -5.83 4.04 3.12
N TYR A 121 -6.55 3.64 2.07
CA TYR A 121 -6.83 4.47 0.89
C TYR A 121 -8.22 5.08 0.94
N GLY A 122 -9.24 4.26 1.18
CA GLY A 122 -10.66 4.64 1.19
C GLY A 122 -11.02 5.69 2.24
N ASP A 123 -10.47 5.61 3.45
CA ASP A 123 -10.71 6.61 4.51
C ASP A 123 -10.26 8.03 4.14
N ARG A 124 -9.40 8.18 3.11
CA ARG A 124 -8.98 9.50 2.60
C ARG A 124 -9.85 10.03 1.48
N LEU A 125 -10.71 9.20 0.90
CA LEU A 125 -11.55 9.60 -0.22
C LEU A 125 -12.73 10.41 0.30
N ILE A 126 -13.02 11.53 -0.36
CA ILE A 126 -14.12 12.43 0.02
C ILE A 126 -15.36 12.28 -0.88
N ASP A 127 -15.15 11.92 -2.14
CA ASP A 127 -16.20 11.81 -3.14
C ASP A 127 -16.71 10.37 -3.23
N ASP A 128 -18.02 10.21 -3.36
CA ASP A 128 -18.65 8.89 -3.47
C ASP A 128 -18.23 8.17 -4.75
N SER A 129 -17.98 8.90 -5.84
CA SER A 129 -17.45 8.32 -7.08
C SER A 129 -16.08 7.66 -6.89
N ASP A 130 -15.19 8.28 -6.10
CA ASP A 130 -13.86 7.72 -5.83
C ASP A 130 -13.98 6.48 -4.93
N ARG A 131 -14.91 6.51 -3.96
CA ARG A 131 -15.18 5.40 -3.04
C ARG A 131 -15.78 4.20 -3.79
N GLU A 132 -16.74 4.44 -4.68
CA GLU A 132 -17.35 3.41 -5.53
C GLU A 132 -16.34 2.82 -6.50
N TRP A 133 -15.48 3.66 -7.11
CA TRP A 133 -14.40 3.21 -7.97
C TRP A 133 -13.40 2.32 -7.23
N LEU A 134 -13.00 2.68 -6.01
CA LEU A 134 -12.09 1.86 -5.20
C LEU A 134 -12.76 0.57 -4.69
N GLY A 135 -14.06 0.61 -4.42
CA GLY A 135 -14.85 -0.50 -3.93
C GLY A 135 -15.37 -1.47 -5.00
N GLY A 136 -15.10 -1.22 -6.28
CA GLY A 136 -15.52 -2.08 -7.41
C GLY A 136 -17.01 -1.99 -7.75
N ALA A 137 -17.71 -0.90 -7.39
CA ALA A 137 -19.16 -0.77 -7.50
C ALA A 137 -19.66 -0.07 -8.78
N GLY A 138 -18.78 0.41 -9.66
CA GLY A 138 -19.14 1.10 -10.90
C GLY A 138 -18.39 0.53 -12.11
N ASP A 139 -19.11 0.39 -13.24
CA ASP A 139 -18.64 -0.14 -14.53
C ASP A 139 -17.16 0.19 -14.83
N GLY A 140 -16.26 -0.75 -14.55
CA GLY A 140 -14.84 -0.70 -14.95
C GLY A 140 -13.80 -0.35 -13.87
N GLY A 141 -14.14 -0.33 -12.59
CA GLY A 141 -13.16 -0.28 -11.48
C GLY A 141 -12.70 -1.66 -11.01
N LEU A 142 -11.46 -1.76 -10.50
CA LEU A 142 -10.73 -2.98 -10.04
C LEU A 142 -11.56 -3.99 -9.25
#